data_AF-A0AAV6B7W9-F1
#
_entry.id   AF-A0AAV6B7W9-F1
#
_cell.length_a   1.000
_cell.length_b   1.000
_cell.length_c   1.000
_cell.angle_alpha   90.00
_cell.angle_beta   90.00
_cell.angle_gamma   90.00
#
_symmetry.space_group_name_H-M   'P 1'
#
loop_
_entity.id
_entity.type
_entity.pdbx_description
1 polymer ?
#
loop_
_entity_poly.entity_id
_entity_poly.type
_entity_poly.pdbx_seq_one_letter_code
_entity_poly.pdbx_strand_id
1 'polypeptide(L)'
;STQTQTEDTAASAQRPPLPRISIKERRKNRALPTELVLNLLRTEAPRFWEVCEVVGKWIFVTFSEKQPREVTAALSELGFHWNNIRQCWQHPCGTLAERTPLDPRIKYGSYFPARSNPA
;
A
#
# COMPACT_ATOMS: atom_id res chain seq x y z
N SER A 1 -24.02 -51.70 -6.37
CA SER A 1 -22.97 -51.39 -5.39
C SER A 1 -21.74 -50.94 -6.14
N THR A 2 -21.12 -49.77 -5.98
CA THR A 2 -21.37 -48.56 -5.19
C THR A 2 -20.54 -47.47 -5.90
N GLN A 3 -21.12 -46.28 -6.09
CA GLN A 3 -20.41 -45.07 -6.57
C GLN A 3 -19.42 -44.59 -5.51
N THR A 4 -18.29 -43.99 -5.91
CA THR A 4 -17.76 -42.80 -5.21
C THR A 4 -16.97 -41.93 -6.17
N GLN A 5 -17.61 -40.85 -6.60
CA GLN A 5 -16.97 -39.59 -6.99
C GLN A 5 -16.71 -38.80 -5.70
N THR A 6 -15.55 -38.17 -5.60
CA THR A 6 -15.25 -37.06 -4.68
C THR A 6 -14.68 -35.97 -5.59
N GLU A 7 -15.48 -35.00 -6.06
CA GLU A 7 -15.84 -33.75 -5.37
C GLU A 7 -14.62 -32.95 -4.90
N ASP A 8 -14.02 -32.20 -5.84
CA ASP A 8 -13.32 -30.95 -5.56
C ASP A 8 -14.03 -29.84 -6.35
N THR A 9 -15.17 -29.38 -5.83
CA THR A 9 -15.80 -28.13 -6.26
C THR A 9 -15.79 -27.17 -5.08
N ALA A 10 -14.87 -26.22 -5.08
CA ALA A 10 -14.90 -25.07 -4.17
C ALA A 10 -14.63 -23.76 -4.93
N ALA A 11 -15.73 -23.18 -5.41
CA ALA A 11 -16.01 -21.75 -5.45
C ALA A 11 -15.10 -20.83 -6.30
N SER A 12 -15.32 -20.83 -7.62
CA SER A 12 -15.17 -19.62 -8.43
C SER A 12 -16.38 -18.70 -8.20
N ALA A 13 -16.44 -18.08 -7.01
CA ALA A 13 -17.37 -16.98 -6.78
C ALA A 13 -16.85 -15.79 -7.59
N GLN A 14 -17.62 -15.37 -8.60
CA GLN A 14 -17.35 -14.21 -9.44
C GLN A 14 -17.16 -12.99 -8.52
N ARG A 15 -15.91 -12.59 -8.26
CA ARG A 15 -15.65 -11.39 -7.47
C ARG A 15 -16.21 -10.20 -8.25
N PRO A 16 -17.00 -9.32 -7.60
CA PRO A 16 -17.48 -8.13 -8.26
C PRO A 16 -16.30 -7.34 -8.82
N PRO A 17 -16.45 -6.70 -9.99
CA PRO A 17 -15.39 -5.87 -10.54
C PRO A 17 -15.03 -4.80 -9.52
N LEU A 18 -13.72 -4.65 -9.25
CA LEU A 18 -13.25 -3.60 -8.36
C LEU A 18 -13.72 -2.24 -8.87
N PRO A 19 -14.16 -1.33 -7.98
CA PRO A 19 -14.52 0.02 -8.37
C PRO A 19 -13.37 0.67 -9.12
N ARG A 20 -13.71 1.46 -10.14
CA ARG A 20 -12.70 2.18 -10.93
C ARG A 20 -11.94 3.13 -10.01
N ILE A 21 -10.62 2.98 -9.97
CA ILE A 21 -9.73 3.91 -9.27
C ILE A 21 -9.96 5.33 -9.84
N SER A 22 -10.33 6.25 -8.97
CA SER A 22 -10.48 7.66 -9.32
C SER A 22 -9.12 8.32 -9.53
N ILE A 23 -8.78 8.61 -10.79
CA ILE A 23 -7.50 9.26 -11.15
C ILE A 23 -7.38 10.63 -10.45
N LYS A 24 -8.50 11.34 -10.28
CA LYS A 24 -8.55 12.64 -9.61
C LYS A 24 -8.16 12.52 -8.13
N GLU A 25 -8.76 11.57 -7.41
CA GLU A 25 -8.45 11.34 -5.99
C GLU A 25 -7.03 10.81 -5.82
N ARG A 26 -6.60 9.87 -6.67
CA ARG A 26 -5.21 9.41 -6.68
C ARG A 26 -4.20 10.56 -6.82
N ARG A 27 -4.45 11.51 -7.73
CA ARG A 27 -3.57 12.68 -7.91
C ARG A 27 -3.59 13.60 -6.69
N LYS A 28 -4.76 13.85 -6.11
CA LYS A 28 -4.92 14.62 -4.87
C LYS A 28 -4.13 13.98 -3.73
N ASN A 29 -4.31 12.68 -3.51
CA ASN A 29 -3.64 11.94 -2.44
C ASN A 29 -2.11 11.96 -2.61
N ARG A 30 -1.61 11.80 -3.83
CA ARG A 30 -0.16 11.91 -4.12
C ARG A 30 0.45 13.26 -3.77
N ALA A 31 -0.34 14.34 -3.79
CA ALA A 31 0.12 15.68 -3.47
C ALA A 31 0.08 16.00 -1.96
N LEU A 32 -0.53 15.12 -1.14
CA LEU A 32 -0.62 15.34 0.30
C LEU A 32 0.77 15.27 0.96
N PRO A 33 1.07 16.15 1.93
CA PRO A 33 2.27 16.02 2.76
C PRO A 33 2.17 14.78 3.66
N THR A 34 3.32 14.33 4.18
CA THR A 34 3.45 13.09 4.96
C THR A 34 2.43 13.00 6.09
N GLU A 35 2.26 14.05 6.90
CA GLU A 35 1.32 14.07 8.02
C GLU A 35 -0.14 13.84 7.62
N LEU A 36 -0.58 14.41 6.49
CA LEU A 36 -1.95 14.22 6.01
C LEU A 36 -2.17 12.82 5.44
N VAL A 37 -1.15 12.23 4.81
CA VAL A 37 -1.21 10.82 4.37
C VAL A 37 -1.24 9.90 5.58
N LEU A 38 -0.44 10.20 6.60
CA LEU A 38 -0.42 9.47 7.86
C LEU A 38 -1.79 9.50 8.55
N ASN A 39 -2.42 10.68 8.65
CA ASN A 39 -3.77 10.81 9.18
C ASN A 39 -4.79 10.03 8.33
N LEU A 40 -4.73 10.16 7.00
CA LEU A 40 -5.58 9.41 6.07
C LEU A 40 -5.48 7.90 6.29
N LEU A 41 -4.26 7.36 6.40
CA LEU A 41 -4.04 5.94 6.67
C LEU A 41 -4.62 5.55 8.04
N ARG A 42 -4.42 6.37 9.07
CA ARG A 42 -4.95 6.09 10.41
C ARG A 42 -6.48 6.06 10.45
N THR A 43 -7.15 6.92 9.67
CA THR A 43 -8.62 7.03 9.68
C THR A 43 -9.31 6.08 8.71
N GLU A 44 -8.78 5.93 7.49
CA GLU A 44 -9.46 5.21 6.40
C GLU A 44 -8.84 3.84 6.11
N ALA A 45 -7.57 3.62 6.44
CA ALA A 45 -6.90 2.34 6.21
C ALA A 45 -5.98 1.91 7.37
N PRO A 46 -6.53 1.64 8.57
CA PRO A 46 -5.73 1.35 9.77
C PRO A 46 -4.75 0.19 9.60
N ARG A 47 -5.12 -0.82 8.81
CA ARG A 47 -4.22 -1.94 8.50
C ARG A 47 -2.95 -1.52 7.75
N PHE A 48 -3.03 -0.51 6.89
CA PHE A 48 -1.85 0.04 6.22
C PHE A 48 -1.05 0.95 7.16
N TRP A 49 -1.73 1.68 8.04
CA TRP A 49 -1.09 2.48 9.09
C TRP A 49 -0.18 1.65 9.99
N GLU A 50 -0.62 0.46 10.40
CA GLU A 50 0.14 -0.43 11.29
C GLU A 50 1.47 -0.92 10.72
N VAL A 51 1.55 -1.01 9.39
CA VAL A 51 2.70 -1.57 8.66
C VAL A 51 3.46 -0.54 7.84
N CYS A 52 2.99 0.71 7.79
CA CYS A 52 3.67 1.73 7.01
C CYS A 52 4.96 2.17 7.69
N GLU A 53 5.90 2.63 6.88
CA GLU A 53 7.22 3.04 7.29
C GLU A 53 7.47 4.43 6.70
N VAL A 54 7.77 5.41 7.53
CA VAL A 54 8.19 6.73 7.07
C VAL A 54 9.68 6.66 6.77
N VAL A 55 10.05 7.02 5.54
CA VAL A 55 11.42 6.98 5.03
C VAL A 55 11.77 8.36 4.49
N GLY A 56 12.42 9.19 5.31
CA GLY A 56 12.66 10.60 4.98
C GLY A 56 11.35 11.35 4.68
N LYS A 57 11.11 11.66 3.39
CA LYS A 57 9.89 12.34 2.91
C LYS A 57 8.84 11.41 2.30
N TRP A 58 9.08 10.10 2.30
CA TRP A 58 8.20 9.10 1.69
C TRP A 58 7.55 8.22 2.74
N ILE A 59 6.45 7.56 2.35
CA ILE A 59 5.85 6.49 3.13
C ILE A 59 5.94 5.21 2.32
N PHE A 60 6.51 4.17 2.89
CA PHE A 60 6.65 2.85 2.29
C PHE A 60 5.69 1.88 2.99
N VAL A 61 5.18 0.91 2.23
CA VAL A 61 4.44 -0.24 2.74
C VAL A 61 5.03 -1.48 2.08
N THR A 62 5.57 -2.37 2.91
CA THR A 62 6.17 -3.63 2.47
C THR A 62 5.30 -4.79 2.95
N PHE A 63 5.13 -5.79 2.09
CA PHE A 63 4.40 -7.00 2.40
C PHE A 63 5.32 -8.21 2.21
N SER A 64 5.15 -9.24 3.05
CA SER A 64 5.91 -10.49 2.92
C SER A 64 5.46 -11.32 1.72
N GLU A 65 4.21 -11.18 1.30
CA GLU A 65 3.60 -11.96 0.23
C GLU A 65 2.96 -11.07 -0.84
N LYS A 66 2.63 -11.68 -1.98
CA LYS A 66 1.93 -10.99 -3.07
C LYS A 66 0.53 -10.58 -2.61
N GLN A 67 0.25 -9.30 -2.74
CA GLN A 67 -1.02 -8.76 -2.27
C GLN A 67 -2.17 -9.05 -3.24
N PRO A 68 -3.38 -9.31 -2.71
CA PRO A 68 -4.59 -9.39 -3.51
C PRO A 68 -4.83 -8.10 -4.32
N ARG A 69 -5.57 -8.22 -5.42
CA ARG A 69 -5.82 -7.09 -6.33
C ARG A 69 -6.58 -5.97 -5.62
N GLU A 70 -7.43 -6.32 -4.67
CA GLU A 70 -8.24 -5.42 -3.85
C GLU A 70 -7.35 -4.52 -2.98
N VAL A 71 -6.30 -5.10 -2.38
CA VAL A 71 -5.32 -4.39 -1.56
C VAL A 71 -4.49 -3.43 -2.42
N THR A 72 -4.03 -3.90 -3.58
CA THR A 72 -3.21 -3.07 -4.49
C THR A 72 -4.02 -1.95 -5.15
N ALA A 73 -5.31 -2.16 -5.39
CA ALA A 73 -6.23 -1.12 -5.84
C ALA A 73 -6.43 -0.04 -4.77
N ALA A 74 -6.69 -0.43 -3.51
CA ALA A 74 -6.82 0.50 -2.40
C ALA A 74 -5.55 1.35 -2.19
N LEU A 75 -4.36 0.72 -2.20
CA LEU A 75 -3.08 1.43 -2.13
C LEU A 75 -2.92 2.43 -3.29
N SER A 76 -3.28 2.01 -4.50
CA SER A 76 -3.19 2.88 -5.68
C SER A 76 -4.12 4.09 -5.59
N GLU A 77 -5.31 3.94 -5.03
CA GLU A 77 -6.28 5.01 -4.78
C GLU A 77 -5.79 5.99 -3.71
N LEU A 78 -5.18 5.46 -2.65
CA LEU A 78 -4.48 6.25 -1.62
C LEU A 78 -3.21 6.96 -2.13
N GLY A 79 -2.87 6.81 -3.41
CA GLY A 79 -1.75 7.51 -4.04
C GLY A 79 -0.43 6.73 -4.04
N PHE A 80 -0.41 5.51 -3.49
CA PHE A 80 0.78 4.67 -3.55
C PHE A 80 1.02 4.17 -4.98
N HIS A 81 2.27 3.78 -5.23
CA HIS A 81 2.68 3.12 -6.45
C HIS A 81 3.69 2.04 -6.13
N TRP A 82 3.69 0.99 -6.96
CA TRP A 82 4.63 -0.10 -6.82
C TRP A 82 6.03 0.35 -7.26
N ASN A 83 7.00 0.18 -6.37
CA ASN A 83 8.41 0.32 -6.66
C ASN A 83 9.02 -1.07 -6.87
N ASN A 84 9.23 -1.44 -8.14
CA ASN A 84 9.83 -2.72 -8.52
C ASN A 84 11.22 -2.93 -7.91
N ILE A 85 12.08 -1.91 -7.86
CA ILE A 85 13.45 -2.08 -7.39
C ILE A 85 13.47 -2.43 -5.90
N ARG A 86 12.57 -1.82 -5.13
CA ARG A 86 12.51 -1.97 -3.67
C ARG A 86 11.50 -3.01 -3.20
N GLN A 87 10.73 -3.58 -4.13
CA GLN A 87 9.63 -4.51 -3.85
C GLN A 87 8.68 -3.96 -2.77
N CYS A 88 8.34 -2.66 -2.86
CA CYS A 88 7.49 -1.99 -1.88
C CYS A 88 6.50 -1.05 -2.55
N TRP A 89 5.41 -0.76 -1.85
CA TRP A 89 4.51 0.33 -2.21
C TRP A 89 5.05 1.62 -1.63
N GLN A 90 5.19 2.64 -2.46
CA GLN A 90 5.75 3.93 -2.06
C GLN A 90 4.72 5.05 -2.27
N HIS A 91 4.65 5.99 -1.34
CA HIS A 91 3.89 7.22 -1.47
C HIS A 91 4.84 8.44 -1.57
N PRO A 92 4.71 9.30 -2.60
CA PRO A 92 5.59 10.45 -2.82
C PRO A 92 5.42 11.57 -1.78
N CYS A 93 4.28 11.62 -1.09
CA CYS A 93 3.93 12.65 -0.10
C CYS A 93 4.17 14.09 -0.60
N GLY A 94 3.73 14.40 -1.82
CA GLY A 94 3.95 15.69 -2.47
C GLY A 94 5.37 15.92 -2.99
N THR A 95 6.32 15.00 -2.74
CA THR A 95 7.70 15.13 -3.18
C THR A 95 7.90 14.52 -4.57
N LEU A 96 8.29 15.38 -5.53
CA LEU A 96 8.89 14.96 -6.80
C LEU A 96 10.39 14.77 -6.56
N ALA A 97 10.87 13.54 -6.59
CA ALA A 97 12.28 13.25 -6.44
C ALA A 97 12.83 12.48 -7.63
N GLU A 98 14.10 12.75 -7.91
CA GLU A 98 14.85 12.03 -8.91
C GLU A 98 15.03 10.57 -8.51
N ARG A 99 15.06 9.71 -9.52
CA ARG A 99 15.18 8.27 -9.34
C ARG A 99 16.62 7.96 -8.91
N THR A 100 16.81 7.55 -7.66
CA THR A 100 18.10 7.09 -7.13
C THR A 100 18.09 5.58 -6.87
N PRO A 101 19.17 4.86 -7.22
CA PRO A 101 19.31 3.45 -6.87
C PRO A 101 19.53 3.25 -5.36
N LEU A 102 20.18 4.21 -4.68
CA LEU A 102 20.47 4.11 -3.25
C LEU A 102 19.18 4.07 -2.42
N ASP A 103 19.09 3.15 -1.47
CA ASP A 103 17.93 3.07 -0.59
C ASP A 103 17.81 4.29 0.32
N PRO A 104 16.70 5.06 0.24
CA PRO A 104 16.50 6.21 1.10
C PRO A 104 16.44 5.82 2.59
N ARG A 105 16.12 4.57 2.95
CA ARG A 105 16.22 4.06 4.33
C ARG A 105 17.65 4.13 4.85
N ILE A 106 18.65 3.87 4.00
CA ILE A 106 20.08 3.95 4.38
C ILE A 106 20.49 5.41 4.56
N LYS A 107 20.04 6.31 3.68
CA LYS A 107 20.44 7.72 3.69
C LYS A 107 19.76 8.54 4.78
N TYR A 108 18.46 8.34 4.98
CA TYR A 108 17.62 9.19 5.84
C TYR A 108 17.12 8.47 7.09
N GLY A 109 17.39 7.17 7.22
CA GLY A 109 16.74 6.32 8.22
C GLY A 109 15.27 6.09 7.90
N SER A 110 14.62 5.38 8.82
CA SER A 110 13.18 5.13 8.76
C SER A 110 12.60 4.84 10.13
N TYR A 111 11.28 5.03 10.27
CA TYR A 111 10.55 4.67 11.48
C TYR A 111 9.12 4.21 11.15
N PHE A 112 8.53 3.43 12.05
CA PHE A 112 7.16 2.94 11.94
C PHE A 112 6.26 3.82 12.81
N PRO A 113 5.39 4.68 12.23
CA PRO A 113 4.62 5.66 12.99
C PRO A 113 3.61 5.00 13.96
N ALA A 114 3.17 3.76 13.69
CA ALA A 114 2.34 3.01 14.64
C ALA A 114 3.11 2.49 15.88
N ARG A 115 4.44 2.36 15.79
CA ARG A 115 5.31 1.87 16.87
C ARG A 115 6.06 3.01 17.57
N SER A 116 6.32 4.07 16.83
CA SER A 116 6.81 5.33 17.36
C SER A 116 5.64 6.02 18.06
N ASN A 117 5.52 5.80 19.36
CA ASN A 117 4.54 6.49 20.19
C ASN A 117 4.55 7.99 19.85
N PRO A 118 3.43 8.62 19.45
CA PRO A 118 3.39 10.07 19.42
C PRO A 118 3.53 10.52 20.88
N ALA A 119 4.62 11.22 21.17
CA ALA A 119 4.74 11.97 22.42
C ALA A 119 3.61 13.00 22.51
#